data_AF-A0A7X7B667-F1
#
_entry.id   AF-A0A7X7B667-F1
#
_cell.length_a   1.000
_cell.length_b   1.000
_cell.length_c   1.000
_cell.angle_alpha   90.00
_cell.angle_beta   90.00
_cell.angle_gamma   90.00
#
_symmetry.space_group_name_H-M   'P 1'
#
loop_
_entity.id
_entity.type
_entity.pdbx_description
1 polymer ?
#
loop_
_entity_poly.entity_id
_entity_poly.type
_entity_poly.pdbx_seq_one_letter_code
_entity_poly.pdbx_strand_id
1 'polypeptide(L)'
;MGLVVIERCTDYDDERVYNTVCRAVDRLGGIEKYIKQGMRVALKPNLVKKKNPGEAATTHPSVVKAVARLVREAGGIATIVESPGGFFTLTSLKSVYSVCGIEKAAMEAGAELNYNLYEVDVENPEGMYLKKVTVLKALAEADVIINLPKLKTHGQMAYTGAVKNMFGAVPGELKAEYHVRMPGYAEFANALIDIYLSMKPSLNIMDAVVGMDGAGPTAGNPKQMGFLLAGEDGFEVDFTALRLVGVDPLHIPIINQAVKRNLCPAAFEEIKVDCDNFESFMVDGFHMPQLDTLKAIMYYDRGIMKFIINMLKPSPVFRHDICISCGECVKICPAKVIRMKNNKPGMNIKDCIRCFCCQELCPAKAVHIKRPVLLDFYLRCRKKARHKQ
;
A
#
# COMPACT_ATOMS: atom_id res chain seq x y z
N MET A 1 -0.75 23.12 3.20
CA MET A 1 0.36 22.29 3.69
C MET A 1 -0.08 21.71 5.02
N GLY A 2 -0.06 20.39 5.10
CA GLY A 2 -0.44 19.64 6.29
C GLY A 2 0.70 19.59 7.31
N LEU A 3 0.39 19.01 8.47
CA LEU A 3 1.36 18.63 9.49
C LEU A 3 1.50 17.10 9.46
N VAL A 4 2.73 16.60 9.42
CA VAL A 4 3.04 15.17 9.59
C VAL A 4 3.68 14.98 10.96
N VAL A 5 3.03 14.19 11.81
CA VAL A 5 3.55 13.84 13.14
C VAL A 5 4.23 12.48 13.06
N ILE A 6 5.38 12.35 13.70
CA ILE A 6 6.10 11.07 13.83
C ILE A 6 6.29 10.75 15.30
N GLU A 7 5.83 9.58 15.72
CA GLU A 7 5.83 9.15 17.11
C GLU A 7 6.48 7.78 17.27
N ARG A 8 7.33 7.62 18.30
CA ARG A 8 8.03 6.36 18.56
C ARG A 8 7.05 5.31 19.08
N CYS A 9 7.09 4.12 18.47
CA CYS A 9 6.33 2.95 18.90
C CYS A 9 7.17 1.70 18.64
N THR A 10 7.78 1.15 19.69
CA THR A 10 8.83 0.12 19.57
C THR A 10 8.30 -1.27 19.24
N ASP A 11 7.06 -1.56 19.61
CA ASP A 11 6.44 -2.87 19.53
C ASP A 11 4.93 -2.73 19.40
N TYR A 12 4.23 -3.86 19.33
CA TYR A 12 2.78 -3.91 19.24
C TYR A 12 2.12 -4.25 20.59
N ASP A 13 2.70 -3.81 21.71
CA ASP A 13 1.97 -3.79 22.98
C ASP A 13 0.75 -2.86 22.86
N ASP A 14 -0.44 -3.35 23.21
CA ASP A 14 -1.70 -2.66 22.92
C ASP A 14 -1.78 -1.28 23.59
N GLU A 15 -1.32 -1.16 24.84
CA GLU A 15 -1.35 0.11 25.57
C GLU A 15 -0.28 1.08 25.04
N ARG A 16 0.91 0.58 24.69
CA ARG A 16 1.92 1.42 24.03
C ARG A 16 1.42 1.97 22.71
N VAL A 17 0.83 1.12 21.86
CA VAL A 17 0.30 1.52 20.56
C VAL A 17 -0.82 2.54 20.75
N TYR A 18 -1.78 2.28 21.65
CA TYR A 18 -2.87 3.20 21.94
C TYR A 18 -2.37 4.57 22.41
N ASN A 19 -1.50 4.61 23.43
CA ASN A 19 -0.93 5.87 23.91
C ASN A 19 -0.17 6.63 22.82
N THR A 20 0.49 5.91 21.91
CA THR A 20 1.23 6.52 20.80
C THR A 20 0.29 7.09 19.74
N VAL A 21 -0.80 6.40 19.43
CA VAL A 21 -1.87 6.92 18.55
C VAL A 21 -2.47 8.18 19.15
N CYS A 22 -2.81 8.20 20.45
CA CYS A 22 -3.36 9.38 21.12
C CYS A 22 -2.41 10.58 20.99
N ARG A 23 -1.13 10.45 21.37
CA ARG A 23 -0.14 11.52 21.23
C ARG A 23 -0.02 12.04 19.79
N ALA A 24 0.01 11.13 18.81
CA ALA A 24 0.12 11.51 17.40
C ALA A 24 -1.09 12.34 16.93
N VAL A 25 -2.30 11.95 17.35
CA VAL A 25 -3.54 12.65 16.99
C VAL A 25 -3.70 13.96 17.77
N ASP A 26 -3.29 14.00 19.05
CA ASP A 26 -3.32 15.22 19.87
C ASP A 26 -2.45 16.33 19.27
N ARG A 27 -1.24 15.98 18.78
CA ARG A 27 -0.35 16.92 18.07
C ARG A 27 -0.95 17.44 16.74
N LEU A 28 -1.90 16.72 16.14
CA LEU A 28 -2.65 17.15 14.95
C LEU A 28 -3.89 18.02 15.28
N GLY A 29 -4.16 18.25 16.56
CA GLY A 29 -5.29 19.05 17.06
C GLY A 29 -6.39 18.25 17.74
N GLY A 30 -6.14 17.00 18.13
CA GLY A 30 -7.07 16.15 18.88
C GLY A 30 -8.07 15.40 17.98
N ILE A 31 -8.60 14.29 18.50
CA ILE A 31 -9.53 13.43 17.75
C ILE A 31 -10.87 14.14 17.49
N GLU A 32 -11.26 15.06 18.37
CA GLU A 32 -12.48 15.85 18.33
C GLU A 32 -12.50 16.80 17.14
N LYS A 33 -11.34 17.10 16.53
CA LYS A 33 -11.25 17.82 15.25
C LYS A 33 -11.92 17.04 14.12
N TYR A 34 -11.82 15.72 14.17
CA TYR A 34 -12.29 14.82 13.10
C TYR A 34 -13.62 14.17 13.44
N ILE A 35 -13.85 13.81 14.71
CA ILE A 35 -14.97 12.96 15.14
C ILE A 35 -15.90 13.71 16.07
N LYS A 36 -17.20 13.58 15.82
CA LYS A 36 -18.29 14.07 16.68
C LYS A 36 -19.17 12.88 17.08
N GLN A 37 -19.94 13.07 18.17
CA GLN A 37 -20.87 12.07 18.68
C GLN A 37 -21.79 11.53 17.58
N GLY A 38 -21.84 10.21 17.43
CA GLY A 38 -22.71 9.52 16.48
C GLY A 38 -22.22 9.47 15.03
N MET A 39 -21.07 10.07 14.70
CA MET A 39 -20.50 9.96 13.35
C MET A 39 -20.10 8.51 13.04
N ARG A 40 -20.41 8.04 11.83
CA ARG A 40 -19.96 6.77 11.28
C ARG A 40 -18.55 6.93 10.72
N VAL A 41 -17.58 6.30 11.36
CA VAL A 41 -16.16 6.42 11.04
C VAL A 41 -15.67 5.12 10.43
N ALA A 42 -15.32 5.16 9.14
CA ALA A 42 -14.74 4.03 8.46
C ALA A 42 -13.23 3.95 8.71
N LEU A 43 -12.78 2.84 9.27
CA LEU A 43 -11.37 2.52 9.44
C LEU A 43 -10.91 1.64 8.28
N LYS A 44 -9.94 2.14 7.51
CA LYS A 44 -9.45 1.47 6.30
C LYS A 44 -8.04 0.90 6.50
N PRO A 45 -7.87 -0.30 7.09
CA PRO A 45 -6.57 -0.96 7.18
C PRO A 45 -6.08 -1.43 5.80
N ASN A 46 -4.80 -1.78 5.74
CA ASN A 46 -4.19 -2.47 4.62
C ASN A 46 -4.20 -3.97 4.90
N LEU A 47 -5.18 -4.74 4.39
CA LEU A 47 -5.21 -6.18 4.63
C LEU A 47 -4.82 -7.00 3.40
N VAL A 48 -5.10 -6.56 2.17
CA VAL A 48 -4.68 -7.20 0.90
C VAL A 48 -5.12 -8.67 0.74
N LYS A 49 -4.68 -9.61 1.58
CA LYS A 49 -5.08 -11.02 1.63
C LYS A 49 -4.80 -11.60 3.03
N LYS A 50 -5.27 -12.82 3.28
CA LYS A 50 -5.01 -13.55 4.53
C LYS A 50 -3.50 -13.66 4.81
N LYS A 51 -3.07 -13.05 5.90
CA LYS A 51 -1.68 -12.99 6.35
C LYS A 51 -1.62 -12.89 7.86
N ASN A 52 -0.69 -13.61 8.46
CA ASN A 52 -0.48 -13.48 9.89
C ASN A 52 0.15 -12.11 10.18
N PRO A 53 -0.21 -11.44 11.30
CA PRO A 53 0.33 -10.12 11.64
C PRO A 53 1.87 -10.03 11.62
N GLY A 54 2.54 -11.09 12.09
CA GLY A 54 4.01 -11.18 12.10
C GLY A 54 4.67 -11.22 10.72
N GLU A 55 3.92 -11.45 9.63
CA GLU A 55 4.45 -11.33 8.28
C GLU A 55 4.60 -9.89 7.80
N ALA A 56 4.08 -8.90 8.55
CA ALA A 56 4.15 -7.47 8.23
C ALA A 56 3.61 -7.10 6.82
N ALA A 57 2.76 -7.93 6.24
CA ALA A 57 2.09 -7.64 4.98
C ALA A 57 0.85 -6.76 5.18
N THR A 58 0.28 -6.74 6.38
CA THR A 58 -1.01 -6.11 6.71
C THR A 58 -0.88 -5.21 7.91
N THR A 59 -1.68 -4.13 7.99
CA THR A 59 -1.77 -3.28 9.19
C THR A 59 -1.98 -4.14 10.43
N HIS A 60 -1.20 -3.90 11.47
CA HIS A 60 -1.24 -4.73 12.67
C HIS A 60 -2.57 -4.54 13.43
N PRO A 61 -3.18 -5.62 13.95
CA PRO A 61 -4.45 -5.54 14.68
C PRO A 61 -4.40 -4.57 15.87
N SER A 62 -3.27 -4.47 16.59
CA SER A 62 -3.11 -3.51 17.69
C SER A 62 -3.24 -2.04 17.26
N VAL A 63 -2.78 -1.68 16.06
CA VAL A 63 -2.96 -0.32 15.52
C VAL A 63 -4.42 -0.06 15.19
N VAL A 64 -5.09 -1.05 14.57
CA VAL A 64 -6.53 -0.95 14.25
C VAL A 64 -7.36 -0.85 15.53
N LYS A 65 -7.05 -1.67 16.55
CA LYS A 65 -7.68 -1.66 17.87
C LYS A 65 -7.51 -0.31 18.55
N ALA A 66 -6.30 0.24 18.56
CA ALA A 66 -5.98 1.53 19.16
C ALA A 66 -6.81 2.67 18.54
N VAL A 67 -6.85 2.74 17.21
CA VAL A 67 -7.62 3.78 16.51
C VAL A 67 -9.12 3.59 16.71
N ALA A 68 -9.62 2.35 16.65
CA ALA A 68 -11.02 2.04 16.92
C ALA A 68 -11.46 2.44 18.34
N ARG A 69 -10.61 2.17 19.35
CA ARG A 69 -10.83 2.59 20.72
C ARG A 69 -10.92 4.12 20.83
N LEU A 70 -9.96 4.84 20.23
CA LEU A 70 -9.93 6.30 20.23
C LEU A 70 -11.17 6.92 19.57
N VAL A 71 -11.62 6.36 18.45
CA VAL A 71 -12.85 6.78 17.75
C VAL A 71 -14.08 6.63 18.66
N ARG A 72 -14.20 5.48 19.32
CA ARG A 72 -15.34 5.18 20.21
C ARG A 72 -15.34 6.09 21.43
N GLU A 73 -14.18 6.37 22.02
CA GLU A 73 -14.04 7.30 23.15
C GLU A 73 -14.42 8.73 22.77
N ALA A 74 -14.19 9.13 21.51
CA ALA A 74 -14.69 10.38 20.94
C ALA A 74 -16.20 10.37 20.58
N GLY A 75 -16.90 9.26 20.85
CA GLY A 75 -18.33 9.10 20.58
C GLY A 75 -18.69 8.69 19.14
N GLY A 76 -17.70 8.35 18.32
CA GLY A 76 -17.90 7.85 16.95
C GLY A 76 -18.21 6.36 16.90
N ILE A 77 -18.84 5.93 15.80
CA ILE A 77 -19.14 4.53 15.49
C ILE A 77 -18.04 4.02 14.56
N ALA A 78 -17.08 3.27 15.09
CA ALA A 78 -15.98 2.72 14.31
C ALA A 78 -16.41 1.49 13.53
N THR A 79 -16.30 1.53 12.20
CA THR A 79 -16.52 0.36 11.32
C THR A 79 -15.24 0.08 10.54
N ILE A 80 -14.70 -1.13 10.65
CA ILE A 80 -13.53 -1.57 9.87
C ILE A 80 -14.01 -2.03 8.50
N VAL A 81 -13.51 -1.37 7.46
CA VAL A 81 -13.92 -1.58 6.08
C VAL A 81 -12.71 -1.99 5.25
N GLU A 82 -12.83 -3.11 4.55
CA GLU A 82 -11.79 -3.53 3.63
C GLU A 82 -12.33 -4.30 2.41
N SER A 83 -11.63 -4.14 1.29
CA SER A 83 -11.75 -5.01 0.12
C SER A 83 -10.41 -5.69 -0.15
N PRO A 84 -10.22 -6.96 0.28
CA PRO A 84 -9.01 -7.70 -0.05
C PRO A 84 -8.88 -7.89 -1.57
N GLY A 85 -7.66 -8.16 -2.03
CA GLY A 85 -7.38 -8.61 -3.39
C GLY A 85 -7.89 -10.03 -3.62
N GLY A 86 -8.22 -10.32 -4.88
CA GLY A 86 -8.85 -11.58 -5.27
C GLY A 86 -10.37 -11.47 -5.35
N PHE A 87 -11.04 -12.62 -5.35
CA PHE A 87 -12.50 -12.68 -5.35
C PHE A 87 -13.07 -12.06 -4.09
N PHE A 88 -13.84 -10.98 -4.25
CA PHE A 88 -14.43 -10.27 -3.12
C PHE A 88 -15.77 -10.91 -2.73
N THR A 89 -15.66 -11.88 -1.84
CA THR A 89 -16.80 -12.65 -1.30
C THR A 89 -16.85 -12.55 0.22
N LEU A 90 -18.03 -12.77 0.80
CA LEU A 90 -18.21 -12.74 2.25
C LEU A 90 -17.26 -13.72 2.96
N THR A 91 -17.12 -14.93 2.41
CA THR A 91 -16.22 -15.97 2.93
C THR A 91 -14.76 -15.53 2.89
N SER A 92 -14.32 -14.93 1.79
CA SER A 92 -12.95 -14.41 1.67
C SER A 92 -12.67 -13.30 2.69
N LEU A 93 -13.63 -12.39 2.89
CA LEU A 93 -13.50 -11.26 3.79
C LEU A 93 -13.43 -11.72 5.25
N LYS A 94 -14.34 -12.62 5.66
CA LYS A 94 -14.31 -13.28 6.98
C LYS A 94 -12.96 -13.94 7.26
N SER A 95 -12.44 -14.71 6.29
CA SER A 95 -11.14 -15.37 6.43
C SER A 95 -9.99 -14.37 6.58
N VAL A 96 -10.03 -13.25 5.85
CA VAL A 96 -9.02 -12.19 5.96
C VAL A 96 -9.08 -11.52 7.34
N TYR A 97 -10.26 -11.11 7.81
CA TYR A 97 -10.40 -10.50 9.13
C TYR A 97 -9.94 -11.42 10.26
N SER A 98 -10.30 -12.70 10.19
CA SER A 98 -9.92 -13.69 11.19
C SER A 98 -8.39 -13.92 11.22
N VAL A 99 -7.77 -14.23 10.08
CA VAL A 99 -6.33 -14.55 10.01
C VAL A 99 -5.45 -13.33 10.31
N CYS A 100 -5.88 -12.14 9.91
CA CYS A 100 -5.16 -10.89 10.21
C CYS A 100 -5.37 -10.40 11.66
N GLY A 101 -6.17 -11.12 12.47
CA GLY A 101 -6.45 -10.75 13.88
C GLY A 101 -7.40 -9.56 14.05
N ILE A 102 -8.03 -9.10 12.97
CA ILE A 102 -8.92 -7.93 12.96
C ILE A 102 -10.22 -8.23 13.70
N GLU A 103 -10.72 -9.47 13.64
CA GLU A 103 -11.94 -9.87 14.35
C GLU A 103 -11.83 -9.68 15.86
N LYS A 104 -10.72 -10.16 16.45
CA LYS A 104 -10.41 -9.97 17.86
C LYS A 104 -10.21 -8.49 18.20
N ALA A 105 -9.44 -7.77 17.38
CA ALA A 105 -9.20 -6.33 17.57
C ALA A 105 -10.49 -5.51 17.56
N ALA A 106 -11.42 -5.81 16.65
CA ALA A 106 -12.71 -5.15 16.54
C ALA A 106 -13.56 -5.41 17.78
N MET A 107 -13.68 -6.66 18.21
CA MET A 107 -14.43 -7.06 19.40
C MET A 107 -13.92 -6.35 20.66
N GLU A 108 -12.60 -6.35 20.88
CA GLU A 108 -11.98 -5.71 22.06
C GLU A 108 -12.08 -4.17 22.02
N ALA A 109 -12.04 -3.56 20.84
CA ALA A 109 -12.23 -2.13 20.67
C ALA A 109 -13.70 -1.70 20.62
N GLY A 110 -14.65 -2.63 20.57
CA GLY A 110 -16.07 -2.31 20.35
C GLY A 110 -16.35 -1.68 18.98
N ALA A 111 -15.61 -2.09 17.95
CA ALA A 111 -15.80 -1.69 16.56
C ALA A 111 -16.59 -2.73 15.76
N GLU A 112 -17.26 -2.28 14.71
CA GLU A 112 -17.99 -3.11 13.78
C GLU A 112 -17.08 -3.60 12.65
N LEU A 113 -17.38 -4.80 12.11
CA LEU A 113 -16.76 -5.29 10.89
C LEU A 113 -17.73 -5.12 9.73
N ASN A 114 -17.33 -4.40 8.68
CA ASN A 114 -18.14 -4.35 7.47
C ASN A 114 -18.05 -5.69 6.73
N TYR A 115 -19.22 -6.32 6.56
CA TYR A 115 -19.42 -7.50 5.73
C TYR A 115 -20.27 -7.21 4.49
N ASN A 116 -20.74 -5.98 4.34
CA ASN A 116 -21.50 -5.56 3.17
C ASN A 116 -20.55 -5.39 1.98
N LEU A 117 -20.86 -6.10 0.90
CA LEU A 117 -20.08 -6.10 -0.34
C LEU A 117 -20.63 -5.14 -1.39
N TYR A 118 -21.69 -4.38 -1.07
CA TYR A 118 -22.30 -3.45 -2.01
C TYR A 118 -21.32 -2.36 -2.45
N GLU A 119 -21.46 -2.01 -3.71
CA GLU A 119 -20.61 -1.09 -4.44
C GLU A 119 -21.45 0.11 -4.89
N VAL A 120 -20.82 1.26 -4.98
CA VAL A 120 -21.44 2.48 -5.51
C VAL A 120 -20.43 3.21 -6.38
N ASP A 121 -20.93 3.87 -7.40
CA ASP A 121 -20.12 4.77 -8.21
C ASP A 121 -20.05 6.14 -7.54
N VAL A 122 -18.83 6.63 -7.35
CA VAL A 122 -18.55 7.99 -6.90
C VAL A 122 -18.02 8.79 -8.07
N GLU A 123 -18.70 9.91 -8.37
CA GLU A 123 -18.26 10.87 -9.37
C GLU A 123 -16.98 11.57 -8.91
N ASN A 124 -16.05 11.74 -9.84
CA ASN A 124 -14.75 12.36 -9.61
C ASN A 124 -14.43 13.35 -10.74
N PRO A 125 -15.19 14.46 -10.85
CA PRO A 125 -15.06 15.40 -11.96
C PRO A 125 -13.64 15.99 -12.07
N GLU A 126 -12.96 16.19 -10.94
CA GLU A 126 -11.59 16.68 -10.84
C GLU A 126 -10.52 15.58 -11.05
N GLY A 127 -10.93 14.32 -11.20
CA GLY A 127 -10.03 13.21 -11.51
C GLY A 127 -9.31 13.44 -12.84
N MET A 128 -8.00 13.27 -12.89
CA MET A 128 -7.24 13.47 -14.12
C MET A 128 -7.51 12.36 -15.14
N TYR A 129 -7.65 11.14 -14.66
CA TYR A 129 -7.76 9.90 -15.43
C TYR A 129 -9.10 9.19 -15.18
N LEU A 130 -9.53 9.12 -13.92
CA LEU A 130 -10.77 8.47 -13.50
C LEU A 130 -11.83 9.51 -13.14
N LYS A 131 -12.76 9.75 -14.07
CA LYS A 131 -13.89 10.65 -13.84
C LYS A 131 -15.00 10.05 -12.96
N LYS A 132 -14.97 8.74 -12.78
CA LYS A 132 -15.89 7.98 -11.93
C LYS A 132 -15.16 6.78 -11.35
N VAL A 133 -15.39 6.47 -10.09
CA VAL A 133 -14.73 5.36 -9.38
C VAL A 133 -15.78 4.52 -8.66
N THR A 134 -15.84 3.24 -8.98
CA THR A 134 -16.65 2.26 -8.23
C THR A 134 -15.92 1.88 -6.94
N VAL A 135 -16.58 2.08 -5.79
CA VAL A 135 -16.02 1.86 -4.46
C VAL A 135 -16.99 1.11 -3.56
N LEU A 136 -16.49 0.60 -2.43
CA LEU A 136 -17.35 0.05 -1.38
C LEU A 136 -18.33 1.10 -0.86
N LYS A 137 -19.62 0.76 -0.83
CA LYS A 137 -20.69 1.63 -0.31
C LYS A 137 -20.42 2.07 1.13
N ALA A 138 -19.88 1.18 1.96
CA ALA A 138 -19.52 1.46 3.35
C ALA A 138 -18.45 2.56 3.50
N LEU A 139 -17.56 2.76 2.51
CA LEU A 139 -16.62 3.88 2.52
C LEU A 139 -17.29 5.17 2.04
N ALA A 140 -18.09 5.08 0.98
CA ALA A 140 -18.77 6.24 0.39
C ALA A 140 -19.82 6.88 1.32
N GLU A 141 -20.47 6.06 2.16
CA GLU A 141 -21.48 6.52 3.11
C GLU A 141 -20.91 6.89 4.49
N ALA A 142 -19.62 6.72 4.73
CA ALA A 142 -19.01 7.08 6.00
C ALA A 142 -18.94 8.61 6.14
N ASP A 143 -19.15 9.11 7.36
CA ASP A 143 -19.03 10.54 7.65
C ASP A 143 -17.55 10.96 7.70
N VAL A 144 -16.67 10.04 8.13
CA VAL A 144 -15.22 10.21 8.21
C VAL A 144 -14.52 8.92 7.79
N ILE A 145 -13.44 9.03 7.03
CA ILE A 145 -12.55 7.91 6.71
C ILE A 145 -11.19 8.14 7.40
N ILE A 146 -10.80 7.20 8.26
CA ILE A 146 -9.44 7.12 8.81
C ILE A 146 -8.69 5.99 8.08
N ASN A 147 -7.67 6.38 7.34
CA ASN A 147 -6.84 5.50 6.55
C ASN A 147 -5.69 4.94 7.39
N LEU A 148 -5.53 3.62 7.44
CA LEU A 148 -4.55 2.94 8.27
C LEU A 148 -3.55 2.15 7.41
N PRO A 149 -2.70 2.83 6.61
CA PRO A 149 -1.77 2.16 5.71
C PRO A 149 -0.64 1.46 6.47
N LYS A 150 0.01 0.50 5.81
CA LYS A 150 1.28 -0.08 6.25
C LYS A 150 2.40 0.35 5.32
N LEU A 151 3.53 0.77 5.90
CA LEU A 151 4.75 1.07 5.14
C LEU A 151 5.36 -0.23 4.59
N LYS A 152 5.28 -0.42 3.26
CA LYS A 152 5.87 -1.61 2.61
C LYS A 152 6.27 -1.41 1.16
N THR A 153 7.14 -2.28 0.66
CA THR A 153 7.50 -2.31 -0.76
C THR A 153 6.39 -2.93 -1.63
N HIS A 154 6.43 -2.66 -2.94
CA HIS A 154 5.46 -3.17 -3.90
C HIS A 154 6.09 -3.51 -5.25
N GLY A 155 5.64 -4.57 -5.92
CA GLY A 155 6.11 -5.00 -7.25
C GLY A 155 6.09 -3.90 -8.32
N GLN A 156 4.89 -3.40 -8.66
CA GLN A 156 4.71 -2.37 -9.69
C GLN A 156 5.06 -0.95 -9.19
N MET A 157 4.50 -0.52 -8.05
CA MET A 157 4.67 0.87 -7.57
C MET A 157 5.91 1.12 -6.71
N ALA A 158 6.77 0.12 -6.50
CA ALA A 158 7.90 0.10 -5.56
C ALA A 158 7.54 0.29 -4.08
N TYR A 159 6.49 1.04 -3.78
CA TYR A 159 6.06 1.43 -2.45
C TYR A 159 4.52 1.30 -2.30
N THR A 160 4.09 0.98 -1.09
CA THR A 160 2.71 1.08 -0.61
C THR A 160 2.72 1.91 0.66
N GLY A 161 1.80 2.87 0.72
CA GLY A 161 1.56 3.73 1.87
C GLY A 161 0.13 4.29 1.83
N ALA A 162 -0.06 5.49 2.35
CA ALA A 162 -1.36 6.14 2.53
C ALA A 162 -2.17 6.20 1.22
N VAL A 163 -1.58 6.75 0.15
CA VAL A 163 -2.30 6.96 -1.11
C VAL A 163 -2.71 5.63 -1.73
N LYS A 164 -1.75 4.69 -1.83
CA LYS A 164 -2.00 3.38 -2.44
C LYS A 164 -2.97 2.51 -1.61
N ASN A 165 -3.06 2.70 -0.30
CA ASN A 165 -3.97 1.92 0.55
C ASN A 165 -5.44 2.11 0.16
N MET A 166 -5.79 3.29 -0.37
CA MET A 166 -7.12 3.59 -0.87
C MET A 166 -7.48 2.86 -2.17
N PHE A 167 -6.53 2.18 -2.82
CA PHE A 167 -6.90 1.18 -3.84
C PHE A 167 -7.78 0.07 -3.26
N GLY A 168 -7.70 -0.19 -1.96
CA GLY A 168 -8.62 -1.09 -1.25
C GLY A 168 -10.05 -0.58 -1.12
N ALA A 169 -10.35 0.65 -1.54
CA ALA A 169 -11.73 1.13 -1.68
C ALA A 169 -12.41 0.54 -2.92
N VAL A 170 -11.64 0.21 -3.96
CA VAL A 170 -12.13 -0.44 -5.17
C VAL A 170 -12.41 -1.92 -4.87
N PRO A 171 -13.60 -2.44 -5.21
CA PRO A 171 -13.97 -3.81 -4.85
C PRO A 171 -13.23 -4.86 -5.69
N GLY A 172 -12.69 -5.87 -5.01
CA GLY A 172 -12.31 -7.17 -5.56
C GLY A 172 -11.63 -7.17 -6.93
N GLU A 173 -12.35 -7.70 -7.92
CA GLU A 173 -11.90 -8.00 -9.28
C GLU A 173 -11.66 -6.75 -10.12
N LEU A 174 -12.35 -5.64 -9.83
CA LEU A 174 -12.11 -4.37 -10.52
C LEU A 174 -10.66 -3.93 -10.34
N LYS A 175 -10.03 -4.23 -9.19
CA LYS A 175 -8.59 -3.98 -9.02
C LYS A 175 -7.74 -4.65 -10.11
N ALA A 176 -8.11 -5.87 -10.49
CA ALA A 176 -7.41 -6.63 -11.53
C ALA A 176 -7.66 -6.03 -12.92
N GLU A 177 -8.86 -5.52 -13.20
CA GLU A 177 -9.19 -4.76 -14.42
C GLU A 177 -8.35 -3.49 -14.55
N TYR A 178 -8.19 -2.72 -13.47
CA TYR A 178 -7.39 -1.51 -13.46
C TYR A 178 -5.92 -1.79 -13.84
N HIS A 179 -5.35 -2.88 -13.33
CA HIS A 179 -4.01 -3.31 -13.73
C HIS A 179 -3.90 -3.67 -15.23
N VAL A 180 -4.96 -4.15 -15.87
CA VAL A 180 -5.00 -4.45 -17.31
C VAL A 180 -5.11 -3.16 -18.13
N ARG A 181 -6.03 -2.28 -17.72
CA ARG A 181 -6.29 -1.02 -18.44
C ARG A 181 -5.13 -0.02 -18.29
N MET A 182 -4.36 -0.13 -17.22
CA MET A 182 -3.26 0.80 -16.89
C MET A 182 -1.96 0.04 -16.62
N PRO A 183 -1.32 -0.54 -17.65
CA PRO A 183 -0.08 -1.29 -17.47
C PRO A 183 1.15 -0.39 -17.24
N GLY A 184 1.04 0.90 -17.57
CA GLY A 184 2.12 1.87 -17.39
C GLY A 184 2.19 2.43 -15.97
N TYR A 185 3.40 2.82 -15.54
CA TYR A 185 3.62 3.29 -14.17
C TYR A 185 2.97 4.66 -13.91
N ALA A 186 3.01 5.57 -14.87
CA ALA A 186 2.43 6.91 -14.71
C ALA A 186 0.90 6.85 -14.75
N GLU A 187 0.33 6.06 -15.65
CA GLU A 187 -1.11 5.86 -15.80
C GLU A 187 -1.71 5.23 -14.55
N PHE A 188 -1.11 4.14 -14.05
CA PHE A 188 -1.61 3.50 -12.84
C PHE A 188 -1.38 4.37 -11.59
N ALA A 189 -0.28 5.12 -11.52
CA ALA A 189 -0.08 6.09 -10.44
C ALA A 189 -1.17 7.18 -10.43
N ASN A 190 -1.50 7.76 -11.58
CA ASN A 190 -2.57 8.76 -11.69
C ASN A 190 -3.93 8.21 -11.32
N ALA A 191 -4.22 6.96 -11.70
CA ALA A 191 -5.45 6.28 -11.28
C ALA A 191 -5.51 6.08 -9.75
N LEU A 192 -4.41 5.70 -9.11
CA LEU A 192 -4.34 5.58 -7.65
C LEU A 192 -4.53 6.93 -6.94
N ILE A 193 -3.95 8.00 -7.48
CA ILE A 193 -4.15 9.37 -6.99
C ILE A 193 -5.62 9.76 -7.09
N ASP A 194 -6.27 9.51 -8.23
CA ASP A 194 -7.68 9.84 -8.42
C ASP A 194 -8.61 9.07 -7.47
N ILE A 195 -8.31 7.80 -7.20
CA ILE A 195 -9.05 7.00 -6.19
C ILE A 195 -8.86 7.57 -4.79
N TYR A 196 -7.64 7.97 -4.43
CA TYR A 196 -7.39 8.59 -3.13
C TYR A 196 -8.16 9.91 -2.98
N LEU A 197 -8.13 10.76 -4.01
CA LEU A 197 -8.82 12.05 -4.03
C LEU A 197 -10.34 11.93 -4.09
N SER A 198 -10.90 10.84 -4.64
CA SER A 198 -12.35 10.62 -4.62
C SER A 198 -12.85 10.18 -3.25
N MET A 199 -12.03 9.48 -2.46
CA MET A 199 -12.38 9.01 -1.12
C MET A 199 -12.05 10.02 0.00
N LYS A 200 -11.09 10.92 -0.21
CA LYS A 200 -10.72 12.00 0.72
C LYS A 200 -10.59 11.56 2.19
N PRO A 201 -9.67 10.63 2.52
CA PRO A 201 -9.41 10.30 3.92
C PRO A 201 -9.11 11.56 4.74
N SER A 202 -9.75 11.70 5.90
CA SER A 202 -9.58 12.87 6.78
C SER A 202 -8.32 12.78 7.62
N LEU A 203 -7.87 11.55 7.90
CA LEU A 203 -6.69 11.28 8.69
C LEU A 203 -6.02 9.99 8.20
N ASN A 204 -4.69 10.01 8.09
CA ASN A 204 -3.87 8.86 7.73
C ASN A 204 -2.97 8.53 8.92
N ILE A 205 -3.07 7.31 9.47
CA ILE A 205 -2.20 6.82 10.55
C ILE A 205 -1.44 5.60 10.02
N MET A 206 -0.19 5.82 9.62
CA MET A 206 0.65 4.82 9.02
C MET A 206 1.33 3.93 10.06
N ASP A 207 1.08 2.63 9.94
CA ASP A 207 1.77 1.59 10.68
C ASP A 207 3.14 1.31 10.06
N ALA A 208 4.16 1.89 10.70
CA ALA A 208 5.58 1.68 10.47
C ALA A 208 6.28 1.19 11.74
N VAL A 209 5.59 0.44 12.63
CA VAL A 209 6.25 -0.21 13.77
C VAL A 209 7.13 -1.33 13.23
N VAL A 210 6.50 -2.23 12.47
CA VAL A 210 7.15 -3.21 11.59
C VAL A 210 6.58 -3.04 10.19
N GLY A 211 7.41 -2.56 9.27
CA GLY A 211 7.09 -2.51 7.84
C GLY A 211 7.53 -3.77 7.10
N MET A 212 7.42 -3.76 5.77
CA MET A 212 7.88 -4.86 4.92
C MET A 212 8.77 -4.35 3.78
N ASP A 213 9.97 -4.90 3.68
CA ASP A 213 10.90 -4.63 2.58
C ASP A 213 11.05 -5.83 1.63
N GLY A 214 11.85 -5.69 0.56
CA GLY A 214 12.17 -6.77 -0.35
C GLY A 214 11.04 -7.07 -1.34
N ALA A 215 10.64 -8.34 -1.45
CA ALA A 215 9.68 -8.81 -2.46
C ALA A 215 8.20 -8.57 -2.06
N GLY A 216 7.88 -7.35 -1.60
CA GLY A 216 6.50 -6.93 -1.35
C GLY A 216 5.60 -7.00 -2.60
N PRO A 217 4.26 -6.91 -2.45
CA PRO A 217 3.58 -6.41 -1.26
C PRO A 217 3.15 -7.48 -0.22
N THR A 218 3.43 -8.77 -0.49
CA THR A 218 2.99 -9.88 0.39
C THR A 218 4.06 -10.97 0.62
N ALA A 219 5.20 -10.89 -0.08
CA ALA A 219 6.29 -11.87 -0.02
C ALA A 219 7.63 -11.23 0.38
N GLY A 220 7.59 -10.02 0.95
CA GLY A 220 8.75 -9.32 1.48
C GLY A 220 9.15 -9.83 2.87
N ASN A 221 10.11 -9.14 3.48
CA ASN A 221 10.63 -9.43 4.82
C ASN A 221 10.09 -8.39 5.81
N PRO A 222 9.61 -8.81 7.00
CA PRO A 222 9.36 -7.89 8.10
C PRO A 222 10.62 -7.10 8.46
N LYS A 223 10.48 -5.79 8.62
CA LYS A 223 11.57 -4.88 8.98
C LYS A 223 11.12 -4.00 10.15
N GLN A 224 11.83 -4.13 11.27
CA GLN A 224 11.63 -3.26 12.42
C GLN A 224 11.99 -1.81 12.06
N MET A 225 11.10 -0.89 12.39
CA MET A 225 11.22 0.54 12.09
C MET A 225 10.96 1.37 13.35
N GLY A 226 9.91 1.02 14.10
CA GLY A 226 9.70 1.50 15.47
C GLY A 226 8.96 2.84 15.59
N PHE A 227 8.07 3.18 14.66
CA PHE A 227 7.30 4.42 14.72
C PHE A 227 5.93 4.36 14.05
N LEU A 228 5.08 5.32 14.36
CA LEU A 228 3.86 5.62 13.61
C LEU A 228 4.02 7.00 12.96
N LEU A 229 3.44 7.18 11.77
CA LEU A 229 3.24 8.51 11.20
C LEU A 229 1.75 8.84 11.21
N ALA A 230 1.41 10.10 11.46
CA ALA A 230 0.05 10.58 11.35
C ALA A 230 0.00 11.91 10.57
N GLY A 231 -1.01 12.09 9.73
CA GLY A 231 -1.23 13.35 9.01
C GLY A 231 -2.50 13.35 8.17
N GLU A 232 -3.00 14.54 7.85
CA GLU A 232 -4.21 14.72 7.04
C GLU A 232 -3.93 14.47 5.55
N ASP A 233 -2.76 14.93 5.08
CA ASP A 233 -2.35 14.75 3.70
C ASP A 233 -1.55 13.44 3.53
N GLY A 234 -2.17 12.46 2.88
CA GLY A 234 -1.55 11.18 2.59
C GLY A 234 -0.32 11.25 1.67
N PHE A 235 -0.20 12.29 0.82
CA PHE A 235 0.99 12.50 0.00
C PHE A 235 2.16 12.97 0.86
N GLU A 236 1.94 13.92 1.79
CA GLU A 236 2.97 14.38 2.72
C GLU A 236 3.41 13.27 3.69
N VAL A 237 2.46 12.45 4.17
CA VAL A 237 2.75 11.26 4.99
C VAL A 237 3.61 10.25 4.22
N ASP A 238 3.25 9.95 2.97
CA ASP A 238 4.03 9.03 2.12
C ASP A 238 5.41 9.59 1.78
N PHE A 239 5.52 10.89 1.50
CA PHE A 239 6.78 11.57 1.24
C PHE A 239 7.73 11.48 2.45
N THR A 240 7.20 11.77 3.64
CA THR A 240 7.95 11.71 4.90
C THR A 240 8.41 10.27 5.19
N ALA A 241 7.51 9.29 5.05
CA ALA A 241 7.83 7.88 5.24
C ALA A 241 8.96 7.39 4.31
N LEU A 242 8.96 7.82 3.04
CA LEU A 242 10.00 7.48 2.07
C LEU A 242 11.36 8.08 2.45
N ARG A 243 11.39 9.32 2.95
CA ARG A 243 12.60 9.96 3.46
C ARG A 243 13.20 9.21 4.64
N LEU A 244 12.37 8.77 5.58
CA LEU A 244 12.80 7.99 6.76
C LEU A 244 13.47 6.66 6.39
N VAL A 245 13.05 6.02 5.30
CA VAL A 245 13.66 4.76 4.82
C VAL A 245 14.79 4.98 3.79
N GLY A 246 15.30 6.21 3.67
CA GLY A 246 16.44 6.55 2.80
C GLY A 246 16.11 6.49 1.31
N VAL A 247 14.83 6.62 0.93
CA VAL A 247 14.39 6.63 -0.47
C VAL A 247 14.03 8.05 -0.88
N ASP A 248 14.63 8.51 -1.97
CA ASP A 248 14.21 9.75 -2.63
C ASP A 248 12.77 9.59 -3.17
N PRO A 249 11.79 10.34 -2.62
CA PRO A 249 10.37 10.17 -2.93
C PRO A 249 10.03 10.42 -4.40
N LEU A 250 10.78 11.25 -5.12
CA LEU A 250 10.53 11.57 -6.52
C LEU A 250 10.77 10.38 -7.47
N HIS A 251 11.44 9.32 -6.99
CA HIS A 251 11.56 8.07 -7.74
C HIS A 251 10.32 7.16 -7.60
N ILE A 252 9.41 7.46 -6.68
CA ILE A 252 8.17 6.71 -6.51
C ILE A 252 7.12 7.26 -7.50
N PRO A 253 6.52 6.41 -8.36
CA PRO A 253 5.61 6.89 -9.40
C PRO A 253 4.44 7.72 -8.87
N ILE A 254 3.86 7.33 -7.73
CA ILE A 254 2.74 8.04 -7.10
C ILE A 254 3.15 9.45 -6.68
N ILE A 255 4.25 9.60 -5.93
CA ILE A 255 4.73 10.92 -5.47
C ILE A 255 5.15 11.79 -6.66
N ASN A 256 5.90 11.24 -7.62
CA ASN A 256 6.30 11.98 -8.82
C ASN A 256 5.11 12.54 -9.60
N GLN A 257 4.04 11.75 -9.77
CA GLN A 257 2.82 12.24 -10.43
C GLN A 257 2.03 13.22 -9.56
N ALA A 258 2.00 13.03 -8.24
CA ALA A 258 1.38 13.97 -7.31
C ALA A 258 2.06 15.36 -7.35
N VAL A 259 3.39 15.42 -7.39
CA VAL A 259 4.15 16.67 -7.56
C VAL A 259 3.82 17.35 -8.88
N LYS A 260 3.79 16.60 -10.00
CA LYS A 260 3.41 17.14 -11.32
C LYS A 260 1.98 17.67 -11.36
N ARG A 261 1.12 17.19 -10.47
CA ARG A 261 -0.28 17.62 -10.31
C ARG A 261 -0.45 18.71 -9.24
N ASN A 262 0.63 19.20 -8.64
CA ASN A 262 0.62 20.16 -7.54
C ASN A 262 -0.17 19.67 -6.31
N LEU A 263 -0.19 18.35 -6.07
CA LEU A 263 -0.85 17.71 -4.93
C LEU A 263 0.11 17.39 -3.78
N CYS A 264 1.42 17.48 -4.04
CA CYS A 264 2.48 17.16 -3.09
C CYS A 264 3.65 18.11 -3.35
N PRO A 265 4.32 18.64 -2.31
CA PRO A 265 5.51 19.44 -2.51
C PRO A 265 6.65 18.64 -3.16
N ALA A 266 7.52 19.35 -3.88
CA ALA A 266 8.67 18.72 -4.53
C ALA A 266 9.86 18.59 -3.57
N ALA A 267 9.97 19.50 -2.60
CA ALA A 267 11.03 19.54 -1.61
C ALA A 267 10.51 19.13 -0.22
N PHE A 268 11.38 18.49 0.57
CA PHE A 268 11.01 18.02 1.91
C PHE A 268 10.85 19.15 2.91
N GLU A 269 11.61 20.23 2.69
CA GLU A 269 11.65 21.42 3.52
C GLU A 269 10.30 22.17 3.49
N GLU A 270 9.46 21.88 2.50
CA GLU A 270 8.09 22.37 2.40
C GLU A 270 7.09 21.50 3.19
N ILE A 271 7.51 20.38 3.78
CA ILE A 271 6.64 19.54 4.61
C ILE A 271 6.90 19.88 6.07
N LYS A 272 5.84 20.26 6.78
CA LYS A 272 5.94 20.49 8.23
C LYS A 272 5.91 19.14 8.94
N VAL A 273 7.03 18.79 9.57
CA VAL A 273 7.15 17.56 10.37
C VAL A 273 7.29 17.92 11.85
N ASP A 274 6.48 17.28 12.70
CA ASP A 274 6.58 17.36 14.16
C ASP A 274 7.04 16.02 14.73
N CYS A 275 8.27 16.04 15.27
CA CYS A 275 8.90 14.92 15.95
C CYS A 275 10.06 15.46 16.81
N ASP A 276 10.52 14.67 17.79
CA ASP A 276 11.58 15.12 18.70
C ASP A 276 12.94 15.30 17.99
N ASN A 277 13.34 14.31 17.18
CA ASN A 277 14.55 14.36 16.35
C ASN A 277 14.40 13.46 15.11
N PHE A 278 14.23 14.05 13.93
CA PHE A 278 14.00 13.32 12.67
C PHE A 278 15.07 12.26 12.35
N GLU A 279 16.35 12.57 12.60
CA GLU A 279 17.46 11.65 12.28
C GLU A 279 17.38 10.34 13.08
N SER A 280 16.83 10.39 14.29
CA SER A 280 16.61 9.20 15.13
C SER A 280 15.51 8.26 14.61
N PHE A 281 14.72 8.71 13.64
CA PHE A 281 13.69 7.91 12.97
C PHE A 281 14.20 7.28 11.66
N MET A 282 15.42 7.60 11.21
CA MET A 282 15.98 7.04 9.99
C MET A 282 16.15 5.51 10.11
N VAL A 283 15.75 4.80 9.06
CA VAL A 283 15.77 3.34 9.00
C VAL A 283 16.84 2.89 8.02
N ASP A 284 17.90 2.30 8.55
CA ASP A 284 18.97 1.75 7.73
C ASP A 284 18.60 0.42 7.09
N GLY A 285 19.12 0.20 5.88
CA GLY A 285 19.02 -1.08 5.19
C GLY A 285 17.57 -1.49 4.88
N PHE A 286 16.72 -0.53 4.52
CA PHE A 286 15.42 -0.81 3.93
C PHE A 286 15.58 -1.19 2.46
N HIS A 287 15.44 -2.48 2.15
CA HIS A 287 15.73 -2.98 0.80
C HIS A 287 14.52 -2.84 -0.12
N MET A 288 14.54 -1.86 -1.03
CA MET A 288 13.50 -1.68 -2.05
C MET A 288 14.05 -2.03 -3.44
N PRO A 289 14.16 -3.32 -3.79
CA PRO A 289 14.78 -3.71 -5.05
C PRO A 289 14.04 -3.02 -6.20
N GLN A 290 12.71 -3.12 -6.27
CA GLN A 290 11.87 -2.69 -7.40
C GLN A 290 12.16 -1.26 -7.89
N LEU A 291 12.64 -0.39 -6.99
CA LEU A 291 13.06 0.96 -7.29
C LEU A 291 14.23 1.04 -8.29
N ASP A 292 15.22 0.16 -8.21
CA ASP A 292 16.35 0.14 -9.14
C ASP A 292 15.88 -0.02 -10.59
N THR A 293 14.86 -0.86 -10.80
CA THR A 293 14.27 -1.06 -12.12
C THR A 293 13.51 0.19 -12.55
N LEU A 294 12.72 0.81 -11.67
CA LEU A 294 12.00 2.04 -11.99
C LEU A 294 12.94 3.17 -12.38
N LYS A 295 14.03 3.38 -11.63
CA LYS A 295 15.05 4.38 -11.93
C LYS A 295 15.65 4.16 -13.32
N ALA A 296 15.93 2.91 -13.69
CA ALA A 296 16.43 2.59 -15.02
C ALA A 296 15.38 2.89 -16.10
N ILE A 297 14.11 2.56 -15.88
CA ILE A 297 13.02 2.81 -16.84
C ILE A 297 12.79 4.32 -17.03
N MET A 298 12.71 5.09 -15.94
CA MET A 298 12.44 6.54 -15.98
C MET A 298 13.56 7.34 -16.66
N TYR A 299 14.83 6.91 -16.53
CA TYR A 299 15.97 7.61 -17.13
C TYR A 299 15.99 7.53 -18.66
N TYR A 300 15.44 6.46 -19.25
CA TYR A 300 15.55 6.18 -20.68
C TYR A 300 14.21 6.34 -21.44
N ASP A 301 13.20 6.99 -20.84
CA ASP A 301 11.87 7.20 -21.41
C ASP A 301 11.82 8.25 -22.55
N ARG A 302 12.91 8.39 -23.33
CA ARG A 302 12.95 9.20 -24.56
C ARG A 302 13.50 8.40 -25.74
N GLY A 303 12.75 8.40 -26.85
CA GLY A 303 13.18 7.88 -28.15
C GLY A 303 13.25 6.35 -28.29
N ILE A 304 14.11 5.87 -29.19
CA ILE A 304 14.30 4.46 -29.59
C ILE A 304 14.54 3.51 -28.39
N MET A 305 15.03 4.04 -27.27
CA MET A 305 15.27 3.29 -26.03
C MET A 305 14.00 2.73 -25.37
N LYS A 306 12.80 3.29 -25.63
CA LYS A 306 11.51 2.77 -25.12
C LYS A 306 11.28 1.30 -25.50
N PHE A 307 11.70 0.90 -26.70
CA PHE A 307 11.54 -0.48 -27.18
C PHE A 307 12.48 -1.46 -26.47
N ILE A 308 13.74 -1.04 -26.24
CA ILE A 308 14.76 -1.82 -25.53
C ILE A 308 14.37 -2.00 -24.05
N ILE A 309 13.87 -0.95 -23.41
CA ILE A 309 13.43 -0.97 -22.00
C ILE A 309 12.23 -1.91 -21.79
N ASN A 310 11.28 -1.96 -22.73
CA ASN A 310 10.17 -2.91 -22.67
C ASN A 310 10.63 -4.37 -22.60
N MET A 311 11.76 -4.68 -23.25
CA MET A 311 12.40 -5.99 -23.20
C MET A 311 13.15 -6.24 -21.87
N LEU A 312 13.52 -5.18 -21.15
CA LEU A 312 14.23 -5.21 -19.87
C LEU A 312 13.31 -5.10 -18.63
N LYS A 313 11.99 -5.07 -18.81
CA LYS A 313 11.04 -5.00 -17.69
C LYS A 313 11.11 -6.27 -16.82
N PRO A 314 11.02 -6.15 -15.48
CA PRO A 314 10.96 -7.31 -14.60
C PRO A 314 9.77 -8.19 -14.95
N SER A 315 9.92 -9.49 -14.73
CA SER A 315 8.92 -10.49 -15.09
C SER A 315 8.65 -11.43 -13.91
N PRO A 316 7.40 -11.88 -13.72
CA PRO A 316 7.11 -12.91 -12.73
C PRO A 316 7.61 -14.26 -13.24
N VAL A 317 8.31 -15.00 -12.38
CA VAL A 317 8.83 -16.33 -12.67
C VAL A 317 8.39 -17.29 -11.57
N PHE A 318 7.81 -18.41 -11.99
CA PHE A 318 7.27 -19.44 -11.09
C PHE A 318 8.40 -20.35 -10.59
N ARG A 319 8.55 -20.44 -9.27
CA ARG A 319 9.40 -21.40 -8.56
C ARG A 319 8.61 -22.70 -8.39
N HIS A 320 8.77 -23.62 -9.33
CA HIS A 320 8.01 -24.88 -9.34
C HIS A 320 8.37 -25.81 -8.19
N ASP A 321 9.55 -25.68 -7.62
CA ASP A 321 10.06 -26.45 -6.48
C ASP A 321 9.29 -26.19 -5.18
N ILE A 322 8.83 -24.96 -4.94
CA ILE A 322 8.03 -24.59 -3.76
C ILE A 322 6.53 -24.38 -4.08
N CYS A 323 6.14 -24.57 -5.33
CA CYS A 323 4.75 -24.37 -5.77
C CYS A 323 3.84 -25.54 -5.32
N ILE A 324 2.82 -25.21 -4.52
CA ILE A 324 1.79 -26.15 -4.04
C ILE A 324 0.64 -26.41 -5.03
N SER A 325 0.78 -25.99 -6.29
CA SER A 325 -0.16 -26.28 -7.38
C SER A 325 -1.64 -25.85 -7.16
N CYS A 326 -1.89 -24.89 -6.27
CA CYS A 326 -3.25 -24.43 -5.90
C CYS A 326 -4.06 -23.72 -7.01
N GLY A 327 -3.42 -23.31 -8.11
CA GLY A 327 -4.09 -22.63 -9.23
C GLY A 327 -4.47 -21.16 -9.00
N GLU A 328 -4.20 -20.57 -7.84
CA GLU A 328 -4.60 -19.17 -7.52
C GLU A 328 -4.08 -18.15 -8.54
N CYS A 329 -2.83 -18.33 -8.99
CA CYS A 329 -2.21 -17.48 -10.01
C CYS A 329 -2.93 -17.50 -11.37
N VAL A 330 -3.61 -18.60 -11.72
CA VAL A 330 -4.43 -18.71 -12.94
C VAL A 330 -5.71 -17.92 -12.75
N LYS A 331 -6.37 -18.10 -11.61
CA LYS A 331 -7.64 -17.46 -11.29
C LYS A 331 -7.52 -15.94 -11.26
N ILE A 332 -6.46 -15.41 -10.64
CA ILE A 332 -6.24 -13.96 -10.53
C ILE A 332 -5.64 -13.33 -11.79
N CYS A 333 -5.17 -14.12 -12.78
CA CYS A 333 -4.48 -13.56 -13.93
C CYS A 333 -5.44 -12.70 -14.78
N PRO A 334 -5.31 -11.37 -14.79
CA PRO A 334 -6.34 -10.56 -15.41
C PRO A 334 -6.20 -10.55 -16.95
N ALA A 335 -4.97 -10.75 -17.45
CA ALA A 335 -4.72 -11.00 -18.87
C ALA A 335 -5.10 -12.44 -19.32
N LYS A 336 -5.49 -13.32 -18.37
CA LYS A 336 -5.85 -14.71 -18.64
C LYS A 336 -4.79 -15.51 -19.42
N VAL A 337 -3.50 -15.23 -19.18
CA VAL A 337 -2.36 -15.87 -19.89
C VAL A 337 -1.69 -17.02 -19.14
N ILE A 338 -1.99 -17.19 -17.85
CA ILE A 338 -1.43 -18.28 -17.04
C ILE A 338 -2.28 -19.55 -17.25
N ARG A 339 -1.61 -20.70 -17.43
CA ARG A 339 -2.23 -22.03 -17.59
C ARG A 339 -1.54 -23.04 -16.66
N MET A 340 -2.29 -24.04 -16.21
CA MET A 340 -1.73 -25.21 -15.52
C MET A 340 -1.36 -26.27 -16.57
N LYS A 341 -0.11 -26.76 -16.54
CA LYS A 341 0.33 -27.93 -17.29
C LYS A 341 1.13 -28.83 -16.36
N ASN A 342 0.81 -30.12 -16.30
CA ASN A 342 1.45 -31.09 -15.39
C ASN A 342 1.47 -30.59 -13.93
N ASN A 343 0.33 -30.07 -13.45
CA ASN A 343 0.18 -29.46 -12.13
C ASN A 343 1.13 -28.27 -11.84
N LYS A 344 1.77 -27.66 -12.83
CA LYS A 344 2.61 -26.48 -12.65
C LYS A 344 2.07 -25.29 -13.45
N PRO A 345 2.07 -24.07 -12.88
CA PRO A 345 1.68 -22.88 -13.61
C PRO A 345 2.77 -22.46 -14.60
N GLY A 346 2.34 -22.00 -15.77
CA GLY A 346 3.20 -21.42 -16.80
C GLY A 346 2.45 -20.40 -17.65
N MET A 347 3.19 -19.52 -18.31
CA MET A 347 2.65 -18.55 -19.26
C MET A 347 3.70 -18.18 -20.30
N ASN A 348 3.26 -17.69 -21.45
CA ASN A 348 4.14 -16.99 -22.37
C ASN A 348 4.34 -15.56 -21.87
N ILE A 349 5.60 -15.19 -21.59
CA ILE A 349 5.92 -13.87 -21.01
C ILE A 349 5.60 -12.70 -21.95
N LYS A 350 5.56 -12.94 -23.26
CA LYS A 350 5.19 -11.92 -24.25
C LYS A 350 3.76 -11.42 -24.07
N ASP A 351 2.88 -12.30 -23.61
CA ASP A 351 1.46 -12.02 -23.43
C ASP A 351 1.16 -11.47 -22.02
N CYS A 352 2.17 -11.45 -21.13
CA CYS A 352 2.02 -10.96 -19.77
C CYS A 352 2.13 -9.44 -19.68
N ILE A 353 1.10 -8.80 -19.13
CA ILE A 353 1.07 -7.36 -18.85
C ILE A 353 1.92 -6.91 -17.65
N ARG A 354 2.57 -7.86 -16.93
CA ARG A 354 3.45 -7.61 -15.78
C ARG A 354 2.78 -6.82 -14.63
N CYS A 355 1.51 -7.11 -14.35
CA CYS A 355 0.79 -6.55 -13.19
C CYS A 355 1.26 -7.13 -11.84
N PHE A 356 1.92 -8.29 -11.85
CA PHE A 356 2.37 -9.03 -10.65
C PHE A 356 1.27 -9.53 -9.71
N CYS A 357 -0.02 -9.53 -10.10
CA CYS A 357 -1.10 -10.11 -9.30
C CYS A 357 -0.86 -11.58 -8.90
N CYS A 358 -0.23 -12.35 -9.81
CA CYS A 358 0.17 -13.74 -9.52
C CYS A 358 1.22 -13.85 -8.41
N GLN A 359 2.08 -12.85 -8.25
CA GLN A 359 3.05 -12.78 -7.16
C GLN A 359 2.40 -12.29 -5.87
N GLU A 360 1.59 -11.24 -5.95
CA GLU A 360 0.87 -10.68 -4.82
C GLU A 360 -0.07 -11.70 -4.14
N LEU A 361 -0.78 -12.51 -4.93
CA LEU A 361 -1.75 -13.46 -4.40
C LEU A 361 -1.23 -14.89 -4.22
N CYS A 362 0.04 -15.20 -4.55
CA CYS A 362 0.57 -16.55 -4.35
C CYS A 362 0.59 -16.92 -2.84
N PRO A 363 -0.09 -18.01 -2.40
CA PRO A 363 -0.06 -18.42 -0.99
C PRO A 363 1.29 -18.99 -0.57
N ALA A 364 1.98 -19.70 -1.48
CA ALA A 364 3.28 -20.34 -1.22
C ALA A 364 4.49 -19.42 -1.47
N LYS A 365 4.27 -18.13 -1.79
CA LYS A 365 5.34 -17.18 -2.20
C LYS A 365 6.20 -17.72 -3.37
N ALA A 366 5.60 -18.57 -4.22
CA ALA A 366 6.26 -19.30 -5.30
C ALA A 366 6.43 -18.53 -6.61
N VAL A 367 6.23 -17.20 -6.62
CA VAL A 367 6.41 -16.36 -7.80
C VAL A 367 7.36 -15.24 -7.44
N HIS A 368 8.51 -15.16 -8.11
CA HIS A 368 9.52 -14.14 -7.87
C HIS A 368 9.59 -13.17 -9.04
N ILE A 369 10.02 -11.94 -8.75
CA ILE A 369 10.24 -10.92 -9.76
C ILE A 369 11.68 -11.08 -10.27
N LYS A 370 11.84 -11.67 -11.47
CA LYS A 370 13.14 -11.82 -12.12
C LYS A 370 13.49 -10.57 -12.93
N ARG A 371 14.73 -10.12 -12.77
CA ARG A 371 15.33 -9.05 -13.59
C ARG A 371 16.14 -9.64 -14.73
N PRO A 372 16.23 -8.94 -15.88
CA PRO A 372 17.18 -9.32 -16.93
C PRO A 372 18.62 -9.20 -16.43
N VAL A 373 19.45 -10.21 -16.73
CA VAL A 373 20.86 -10.30 -16.30
C VAL A 373 21.68 -9.09 -16.78
N LEU A 374 21.37 -8.55 -17.96
CA LEU A 374 22.04 -7.38 -18.51
C LEU A 374 21.79 -6.12 -17.65
N LEU A 375 20.56 -5.97 -17.14
CA LEU A 375 20.19 -4.89 -16.24
C LEU A 375 20.85 -5.07 -14.86
N ASP A 376 20.88 -6.30 -14.33
CA ASP A 376 21.58 -6.61 -13.07
C ASP A 376 23.10 -6.36 -13.17
N PHE A 377 23.73 -6.74 -14.29
CA PHE A 377 25.15 -6.49 -14.54
C PHE A 377 25.44 -4.98 -14.63
N TYR A 378 24.66 -4.25 -15.41
CA TYR A 378 24.79 -2.79 -15.52
C TYR A 378 24.64 -2.08 -14.17
N LEU A 379 23.62 -2.44 -13.37
CA LEU A 379 23.39 -1.88 -12.04
C LEU A 379 24.54 -2.23 -11.07
N ARG A 380 25.10 -3.43 -11.14
CA ARG A 380 26.28 -3.83 -10.34
C ARG A 380 27.52 -3.02 -10.73
N CYS A 381 27.78 -2.81 -12.02
CA CYS A 381 28.87 -1.96 -12.51
C CYS A 381 28.69 -0.50 -12.04
N ARG A 382 27.46 0.02 -12.07
CA ARG A 382 27.15 1.38 -11.62
C ARG A 382 27.27 1.55 -10.10
N LYS A 383 26.85 0.57 -9.29
CA LYS A 383 27.09 0.57 -7.83
C LYS A 383 28.59 0.60 -7.51
N LYS A 384 29.40 -0.17 -8.24
CA LYS A 384 30.87 -0.14 -8.10
C LYS A 384 31.49 1.21 -8.49
N ALA A 385 30.93 1.91 -9.49
CA ALA A 385 31.39 3.23 -9.88
C ALA A 385 31.06 4.33 -8.85
N ARG A 386 29.90 4.23 -8.18
CA ARG A 386 29.47 5.18 -7.13
C ARG A 386 30.17 5.01 -5.78
N HIS A 387 30.78 3.86 -5.50
CA HIS A 387 31.62 3.65 -4.31
C HIS A 387 33.11 4.01 -4.54
N LYS A 388 33.46 4.49 -5.75
CA LYS A 388 34.80 4.98 -6.08
C LYS A 388 34.87 6.52 -6.18
N GLN A 389 33.76 7.21 -5.91
CA GLN A 389 33.67 8.64 -5.59
C GLN A 389 33.28 8.74 -4.13
#